data_AF-A0A2N1RU85-F1
#
_entry.id   AF-A0A2N1RU85-F1
#
_cell.length_a   1.000
_cell.length_b   1.000
_cell.length_c   1.000
_cell.angle_alpha   90.00
_cell.angle_beta   90.00
_cell.angle_gamma   90.00
#
_symmetry.space_group_name_H-M   'P 1'
#
loop_
_entity.id
_entity.type
_entity.pdbx_description
1 polymer ?
#
loop_
_entity_poly.entity_id
_entity_poly.type
_entity_poly.pdbx_seq_one_letter_code
_entity_poly.pdbx_strand_id
1 'polypeptide(L)'
;MNKKYSFLSKYMPDADSHFDMQRFADPETPPPAGTTETDPPPAEEFETYNGFKVPKGAVDAINKRVATETHTLKEKLKKFEEENNSFRVQFEEFKLSQMSEKEKQEHEEQKRKQRESELENRANDKDRKFKNYFLDTELFKEIGNYDVVNLKQVLSLIKAEYKEEFEEAEDAVNIFFKKGSAKLTVQEAVKSFLSDPSNSNLIRSSLKPGAGTKVAGAQQKNLRTTFKRSEVADVNSDAAKEYNEAMKAGLKPTLTD
;
A
#
# COMPACT_ATOMS: atom_id res chain seq x y z
N MET A 1 -64.29 -26.42 -0.66
CA MET A 1 -64.26 -25.81 0.69
C MET A 1 -62.82 -25.85 1.21
N ASN A 2 -62.08 -24.75 1.03
CA ASN A 2 -60.67 -24.62 1.41
C ASN A 2 -60.56 -24.20 2.88
N LYS A 3 -60.05 -25.07 3.75
CA LYS A 3 -59.59 -24.74 5.10
C LYS A 3 -58.08 -24.98 5.18
N LYS A 4 -57.26 -24.03 4.72
CA LYS A 4 -55.79 -24.08 4.88
C LYS A 4 -55.10 -22.76 5.25
N TYR A 5 -55.85 -21.75 5.69
CA TYR A 5 -55.27 -20.50 6.19
C TYR A 5 -55.94 -20.11 7.51
N SER A 6 -55.54 -20.73 8.62
CA SER A 6 -55.96 -20.29 9.97
C SER A 6 -54.82 -20.11 10.97
N PHE A 7 -53.56 -20.31 10.55
CA PHE A 7 -52.41 -20.17 11.46
C PHE A 7 -51.76 -18.78 11.43
N LEU A 8 -52.06 -17.97 10.41
CA LEU A 8 -51.46 -16.64 10.22
C LEU A 8 -52.19 -15.52 10.99
N SER A 9 -53.39 -15.74 11.53
CA SER A 9 -54.13 -14.70 12.25
C SER A 9 -53.81 -14.59 13.75
N LYS A 10 -52.88 -15.39 14.28
CA LYS A 10 -52.51 -15.38 15.71
C LYS A 10 -51.29 -14.52 16.06
N TYR A 11 -50.58 -13.97 15.06
CA TYR A 11 -49.31 -13.28 15.27
C TYR A 11 -49.23 -11.87 14.65
N MET A 12 -50.36 -11.30 14.25
CA MET A 12 -50.45 -9.89 13.90
C MET A 12 -51.33 -9.19 14.93
N PRO A 13 -50.77 -8.44 15.89
CA PRO A 13 -51.56 -7.47 16.64
C PRO A 13 -51.92 -6.33 15.68
N ASP A 14 -53.20 -5.96 15.68
CA ASP A 14 -53.78 -4.87 14.92
C ASP A 14 -52.95 -3.59 15.04
N ALA A 15 -52.43 -3.12 13.92
CA ALA A 15 -51.68 -1.87 13.83
C ALA A 15 -52.63 -0.67 13.78
N ASP A 16 -53.47 -0.52 14.80
CA ASP A 16 -54.19 0.71 15.12
C ASP A 16 -53.63 1.26 16.44
N SER A 17 -52.58 2.07 16.35
CA SER A 17 -52.19 2.94 17.45
C SER A 17 -52.13 4.38 16.95
N HIS A 18 -53.23 5.09 17.25
CA HIS A 18 -53.33 6.54 17.21
C HIS A 18 -52.12 7.17 17.90
N PHE A 19 -51.39 8.01 17.16
CA PHE A 19 -50.40 8.92 17.72
C PHE A 19 -51.16 10.10 18.34
N ASP A 20 -51.37 10.04 19.65
CA ASP A 20 -52.09 11.05 20.43
C ASP A 20 -51.19 12.29 20.59
N MET A 21 -51.32 13.25 19.67
CA MET A 21 -50.78 14.60 19.83
C MET A 21 -51.72 15.40 20.72
N GLN A 22 -51.48 15.43 22.03
CA GLN A 22 -51.69 16.59 22.92
C GLN A 22 -51.55 16.18 24.40
N ARG A 23 -50.49 16.66 25.06
CA ARG A 23 -50.59 17.07 26.46
C ARG A 23 -50.01 18.47 26.59
N PHE A 24 -50.94 19.40 26.71
CA PHE A 24 -50.74 20.72 27.30
C PHE A 24 -50.26 20.59 28.74
N ALA A 25 -49.34 21.46 29.15
CA ALA A 25 -49.23 21.92 30.52
C ALA A 25 -48.52 23.28 30.53
N ASP A 26 -49.31 24.36 30.54
CA ASP A 26 -49.00 25.54 31.35
C ASP A 26 -49.80 25.40 32.66
N PRO A 27 -49.26 25.84 33.81
CA PRO A 27 -49.70 27.15 34.29
C PRO A 27 -48.63 27.98 35.04
N GLU A 28 -48.66 29.28 34.75
CA GLU A 28 -48.47 30.45 35.64
C GLU A 28 -47.68 30.31 36.96
N THR A 29 -46.55 31.02 37.03
CA THR A 29 -46.15 31.82 38.21
C THR A 29 -45.35 33.05 37.73
N PRO A 30 -45.66 34.28 38.20
CA PRO A 30 -44.92 35.47 37.80
C PRO A 30 -43.56 35.55 38.52
N PRO A 31 -42.53 36.19 37.92
CA PRO A 31 -41.21 36.28 38.54
C PRO A 31 -41.19 37.31 39.68
N PRO A 32 -40.43 37.09 40.77
CA PRO A 32 -40.16 38.14 41.74
C PRO A 32 -39.19 39.18 41.15
N ALA A 33 -39.53 40.45 41.33
CA ALA A 33 -38.72 41.60 40.94
C ALA A 33 -37.62 41.90 41.97
N GLY A 34 -36.42 42.24 41.47
CA GLY A 34 -35.27 42.79 42.21
C GLY A 34 -34.36 41.70 42.80
N THR A 35 -33.04 41.75 42.68
CA THR A 35 -32.11 42.88 42.56
C THR A 35 -30.81 42.46 41.88
N THR A 36 -30.28 43.39 41.08
CA THR A 36 -28.90 43.58 40.62
C THR A 36 -27.79 42.75 41.30
N GLU A 37 -27.21 41.83 40.55
CA GLU A 37 -25.77 41.74 40.25
C GLU A 37 -25.64 40.64 39.19
N THR A 38 -25.85 41.00 37.93
CA THR A 38 -25.45 40.13 36.83
C THR A 38 -23.95 40.22 36.73
N ASP A 39 -23.26 39.26 37.37
CA ASP A 39 -22.00 38.79 36.82
C ASP A 39 -22.19 38.64 35.31
N PRO A 40 -21.25 39.14 34.48
CA PRO A 40 -21.35 38.92 33.05
C PRO A 40 -21.51 37.41 32.83
N PRO A 41 -22.50 36.97 32.02
CA PRO A 41 -22.64 35.55 31.72
C PRO A 41 -21.25 35.04 31.32
N PRO A 42 -20.80 33.88 31.86
CA PRO A 42 -19.47 33.37 31.57
C PRO A 42 -19.31 33.39 30.06
N ALA A 43 -18.27 34.06 29.57
CA ALA A 43 -18.07 34.31 28.16
C ALA A 43 -18.29 32.98 27.43
N GLU A 44 -19.37 32.87 26.67
CA GLU A 44 -19.68 31.64 25.95
C GLU A 44 -18.47 31.36 25.07
N GLU A 45 -17.75 30.29 25.39
CA GLU A 45 -16.61 29.91 24.59
C GLU A 45 -17.17 29.45 23.24
N PHE A 46 -16.84 30.17 22.18
CA PHE A 46 -17.26 29.84 20.82
C PHE A 46 -16.15 29.09 20.10
N GLU A 47 -16.52 28.05 19.37
CA GLU A 47 -15.66 27.44 18.36
C GLU A 47 -16.09 27.88 16.97
N THR A 48 -15.11 28.15 16.11
CA THR A 48 -15.34 28.47 14.70
C THR A 48 -15.35 27.21 13.86
N TYR A 49 -16.52 26.85 13.33
CA TYR A 49 -16.70 25.79 12.35
C TYR A 49 -17.13 26.42 11.01
N ASN A 50 -16.36 26.20 9.94
CA ASN A 50 -16.61 26.76 8.61
C ASN A 50 -16.93 28.27 8.58
N GLY A 51 -16.26 29.06 9.43
CA GLY A 51 -16.43 30.52 9.50
C GLY A 51 -17.59 31.02 10.37
N PHE A 52 -18.41 30.13 10.94
CA PHE A 52 -19.48 30.50 11.88
C PHE A 52 -19.05 30.24 13.33
N LYS A 53 -19.36 31.18 14.24
CA LYS A 53 -19.14 31.04 15.69
C LYS A 53 -20.29 30.24 16.29
N VAL A 54 -19.99 29.08 16.88
CA VAL A 54 -20.98 28.21 17.53
C VAL A 54 -20.62 28.06 19.02
N PRO A 55 -21.57 28.16 19.95
CA PRO A 55 -21.30 27.93 21.37
C PRO A 55 -20.75 26.51 21.59
N LYS A 56 -19.64 26.36 22.32
CA LYS A 56 -19.02 25.05 22.61
C LYS A 56 -20.02 24.06 23.22
N GLY A 57 -20.90 24.52 24.10
CA GLY A 57 -21.95 23.69 24.71
C GLY A 57 -22.95 23.11 23.70
N ALA A 58 -23.20 23.78 22.58
CA ALA A 58 -24.05 23.26 21.50
C ALA A 58 -23.32 22.20 20.67
N VAL A 59 -22.03 22.39 20.39
CA VAL A 59 -21.19 21.41 19.69
C VAL A 59 -21.05 20.13 20.52
N ASP A 60 -20.83 20.25 21.82
CA ASP A 60 -20.74 19.11 22.74
C ASP A 60 -22.07 18.36 22.89
N ALA A 61 -23.19 19.07 22.94
CA ALA A 61 -24.51 18.46 22.97
C ALA A 61 -24.83 17.69 21.67
N ILE A 62 -24.47 18.26 20.51
CA ILE A 62 -24.60 17.60 19.21
C ILE A 62 -23.70 16.37 19.15
N ASN A 63 -22.43 16.47 19.55
CA ASN A 63 -21.49 15.36 19.55
C ASN A 63 -21.95 14.21 20.46
N LYS A 64 -22.47 14.52 21.66
CA LYS A 64 -23.07 13.52 22.56
C LYS A 64 -24.28 12.86 21.91
N ARG A 65 -25.17 13.63 21.28
CA ARG A 65 -26.34 13.10 20.59
C ARG A 65 -25.95 12.20 19.42
N VAL A 66 -25.01 12.62 18.58
CA VAL A 66 -24.45 11.82 17.47
C VAL A 66 -23.81 10.54 18.00
N ALA A 67 -23.07 10.60 19.12
CA ALA A 67 -22.50 9.40 19.73
C ALA A 67 -23.59 8.41 20.21
N THR A 68 -24.67 8.91 20.81
CA THR A 68 -25.80 8.04 21.23
C THR A 68 -26.57 7.46 20.03
N GLU A 69 -26.82 8.26 19.00
CA GLU A 69 -27.51 7.81 17.78
C GLU A 69 -26.67 6.79 17.01
N THR A 70 -25.36 7.00 16.91
CA THR A 70 -24.46 6.01 16.29
C THR A 70 -24.36 4.72 17.10
N HIS A 71 -24.37 4.78 18.42
CA HIS A 71 -24.39 3.58 19.27
C HIS A 71 -25.70 2.79 19.09
N THR A 72 -26.85 3.46 19.15
CA THR A 72 -28.16 2.82 18.96
C THR A 72 -28.34 2.25 17.56
N LEU A 73 -27.82 2.92 16.52
CA LEU A 73 -27.81 2.39 15.16
C LEU A 73 -26.92 1.14 15.04
N LYS A 74 -25.74 1.11 15.68
CA LYS A 74 -24.88 -0.08 15.72
C LYS A 74 -25.56 -1.25 16.41
N GLU A 75 -26.25 -1.01 17.52
CA GLU A 75 -27.00 -2.06 18.22
C GLU A 75 -28.15 -2.60 17.38
N LYS A 76 -28.91 -1.73 16.71
CA LYS A 76 -29.97 -2.15 15.78
C LYS A 76 -29.41 -2.95 14.60
N LEU A 77 -28.28 -2.53 14.05
CA LEU A 77 -27.61 -3.23 12.96
C LEU A 77 -27.15 -4.62 13.40
N LYS A 78 -26.55 -4.73 14.59
CA LYS A 78 -26.14 -6.02 15.16
C LYS A 78 -27.34 -6.95 15.37
N LYS A 79 -28.44 -6.45 15.94
CA LYS A 79 -29.67 -7.25 16.11
C LYS A 79 -30.23 -7.70 14.76
N PHE A 80 -30.23 -6.82 13.77
CA PHE A 80 -30.67 -7.15 12.41
C PHE A 80 -29.77 -8.20 11.74
N GLU A 81 -28.45 -8.14 11.94
CA GLU A 81 -27.50 -9.16 11.45
C GLU A 81 -27.74 -10.53 12.13
N GLU A 82 -28.00 -10.54 13.44
CA GLU A 82 -28.34 -11.75 14.20
C GLU A 82 -29.67 -12.36 13.71
N GLU A 83 -30.71 -11.53 13.53
CA GLU A 83 -32.00 -11.95 12.99
C GLU A 83 -31.84 -12.51 11.57
N ASN A 84 -31.13 -11.80 10.69
CA ASN A 84 -30.90 -12.22 9.31
C ASN A 84 -30.11 -13.55 9.23
N ASN A 85 -29.10 -13.73 10.09
CA ASN A 85 -28.41 -15.01 10.22
C ASN A 85 -29.33 -16.13 10.70
N SER A 86 -30.20 -15.86 11.68
CA SER A 86 -31.16 -16.86 12.16
C SER A 86 -32.17 -17.26 11.07
N PHE A 87 -32.67 -16.30 10.29
CA PHE A 87 -33.53 -16.58 9.14
C PHE A 87 -32.83 -17.40 8.06
N ARG A 88 -31.54 -17.12 7.78
CA ARG A 88 -30.76 -17.93 6.84
C ARG A 88 -30.61 -19.38 7.29
N VAL A 89 -30.34 -19.60 8.58
CA VAL A 89 -30.24 -20.95 9.16
C VAL A 89 -31.57 -21.68 9.06
N GLN A 90 -32.67 -21.05 9.50
CA GLN A 90 -34.01 -21.64 9.42
C GLN A 90 -34.44 -21.95 7.97
N PHE A 91 -34.05 -21.10 7.02
CA PHE A 91 -34.32 -21.31 5.60
C PHE A 91 -33.53 -22.49 5.03
N GLU A 92 -32.27 -22.66 5.42
CA GLU A 92 -31.47 -23.84 5.05
C GLU A 92 -32.05 -25.13 5.66
N GLU A 93 -32.43 -25.11 6.94
CA GLU A 93 -33.07 -26.24 7.62
C GLU A 93 -34.40 -26.62 6.97
N PHE A 94 -35.22 -25.63 6.61
CA PHE A 94 -36.48 -25.85 5.90
C PHE A 94 -36.23 -26.49 4.53
N LYS A 95 -35.27 -25.99 3.73
CA LYS A 95 -34.90 -26.61 2.46
C LYS A 95 -34.46 -28.06 2.63
N LEU A 96 -33.60 -28.33 3.61
CA LEU A 96 -33.17 -29.69 3.93
C LEU A 96 -34.35 -30.57 4.36
N SER A 97 -35.29 -30.05 5.14
CA SER A 97 -36.46 -30.82 5.59
C SER A 97 -37.40 -31.24 4.45
N GLN A 98 -37.43 -30.47 3.35
CA GLN A 98 -38.23 -30.74 2.15
C GLN A 98 -37.54 -31.71 1.17
N MET A 99 -36.24 -31.94 1.32
CA MET A 99 -35.46 -32.83 0.47
C MET A 99 -35.62 -34.30 0.91
N SER A 100 -35.67 -35.20 -0.07
CA SER A 100 -35.60 -36.63 0.15
C SER A 100 -34.22 -37.05 0.71
N GLU A 101 -34.12 -38.22 1.33
CA GLU A 101 -32.84 -38.70 1.90
C GLU A 101 -31.71 -38.80 0.86
N LYS A 102 -32.04 -39.11 -0.41
CA LYS A 102 -31.07 -39.11 -1.52
C LYS A 102 -30.57 -37.70 -1.86
N GLU A 103 -31.47 -36.73 -1.94
CA GLU A 103 -31.10 -35.33 -2.22
C GLU A 103 -30.32 -34.70 -1.06
N LYS A 104 -30.61 -35.09 0.19
CA LYS A 104 -29.81 -34.69 1.36
C LYS A 104 -28.37 -35.21 1.27
N GLN A 105 -28.18 -36.47 0.89
CA GLN A 105 -26.85 -37.05 0.71
C GLN A 105 -26.08 -36.38 -0.44
N GLU A 106 -26.73 -36.14 -1.58
CA GLU A 106 -26.12 -35.44 -2.72
C GLU A 106 -25.74 -33.98 -2.37
N HIS A 107 -26.60 -33.27 -1.63
CA HIS A 107 -26.34 -31.91 -1.16
C HIS A 107 -25.17 -31.86 -0.16
N GLU A 108 -25.08 -32.82 0.76
CA GLU A 108 -23.95 -32.93 1.67
C GLU A 108 -22.64 -33.24 0.94
N GLU A 109 -22.67 -34.11 -0.07
CA GLU A 109 -21.50 -34.42 -0.90
C GLU A 109 -21.05 -33.21 -1.72
N GLN A 110 -21.99 -32.45 -2.31
CA GLN A 110 -21.68 -31.18 -2.98
C GLN A 110 -21.08 -30.15 -2.01
N LYS A 111 -21.64 -30.02 -0.80
CA LYS A 111 -21.12 -29.11 0.23
C LYS A 111 -19.74 -29.53 0.74
N ARG A 112 -19.42 -30.83 0.73
CA ARG A 112 -18.06 -31.32 1.00
C ARG A 112 -17.11 -30.97 -0.15
N LYS A 113 -17.47 -31.26 -1.40
CA LYS A 113 -16.67 -30.91 -2.59
C LYS A 113 -16.40 -29.41 -2.69
N GLN A 114 -17.39 -28.57 -2.39
CA GLN A 114 -17.22 -27.12 -2.33
C GLN A 114 -16.26 -26.69 -1.21
N ARG A 115 -16.37 -27.29 -0.02
CA ARG A 115 -15.43 -27.01 1.08
C ARG A 115 -14.01 -27.45 0.74
N GLU A 116 -13.84 -28.61 0.12
CA GLU A 116 -12.55 -29.11 -0.33
C GLU A 116 -11.93 -28.18 -1.38
N SER A 117 -12.71 -27.77 -2.38
CA SER A 117 -12.20 -26.83 -3.40
C SER A 117 -11.92 -25.45 -2.83
N GLU A 118 -12.71 -24.95 -1.87
CA GLU A 118 -12.39 -23.71 -1.15
C GLU A 118 -11.11 -23.81 -0.33
N LEU A 119 -10.89 -24.94 0.36
CA LEU A 119 -9.67 -25.17 1.14
C LEU A 119 -8.45 -25.27 0.24
N GLU A 120 -8.55 -25.99 -0.87
CA GLU A 120 -7.50 -26.09 -1.89
C GLU A 120 -7.20 -24.71 -2.49
N ASN A 121 -8.22 -23.94 -2.87
CA ASN A 121 -8.05 -22.59 -3.39
C ASN A 121 -7.40 -21.64 -2.36
N ARG A 122 -7.78 -21.74 -1.07
CA ARG A 122 -7.14 -20.96 0.00
C ARG A 122 -5.70 -21.40 0.24
N ALA A 123 -5.40 -22.68 0.15
CA ALA A 123 -4.04 -23.19 0.26
C ALA A 123 -3.17 -22.70 -0.91
N ASN A 124 -3.66 -22.82 -2.13
CA ASN A 124 -2.99 -22.35 -3.35
C ASN A 124 -2.79 -20.82 -3.32
N ASP A 125 -3.77 -20.04 -2.85
CA ASP A 125 -3.62 -18.59 -2.74
C ASP A 125 -2.58 -18.18 -1.68
N LYS A 126 -2.52 -18.91 -0.56
CA LYS A 126 -1.48 -18.70 0.47
C LYS A 126 -0.09 -19.07 -0.08
N ASP A 127 0.04 -20.20 -0.76
CA ASP A 127 1.30 -20.63 -1.36
C ASP A 127 1.80 -19.62 -2.40
N ARG A 128 0.90 -19.16 -3.30
CA ARG A 128 1.21 -18.11 -4.27
C ARG A 128 1.66 -16.81 -3.60
N LYS A 129 0.98 -16.37 -2.54
CA LYS A 129 1.36 -15.17 -1.78
C LYS A 129 2.73 -15.34 -1.12
N PHE A 130 3.00 -16.51 -0.55
CA PHE A 130 4.29 -16.83 0.04
C PHE A 130 5.41 -16.79 -1.00
N LYS A 131 5.24 -17.49 -2.14
CA LYS A 131 6.20 -17.51 -3.25
C LYS A 131 6.48 -16.10 -3.80
N ASN A 132 5.43 -15.29 -3.97
CA ASN A 132 5.58 -13.90 -4.42
C ASN A 132 6.32 -13.03 -3.39
N TYR A 133 6.00 -13.16 -2.10
CA TYR A 133 6.67 -12.41 -1.04
C TYR A 133 8.15 -12.80 -0.91
N PHE A 134 8.43 -14.10 -1.01
CA PHE A 134 9.78 -14.65 -0.98
C PHE A 134 10.61 -14.14 -2.17
N LEU A 135 10.03 -14.20 -3.38
CA LEU A 135 10.61 -13.64 -4.60
C LEU A 135 10.92 -12.14 -4.47
N ASP A 136 9.96 -11.37 -3.96
CA ASP A 136 10.15 -9.93 -3.73
C ASP A 136 11.29 -9.66 -2.77
N THR A 137 11.35 -10.40 -1.67
CA THR A 137 12.39 -10.23 -0.65
C THR A 137 13.79 -10.50 -1.22
N GLU A 138 13.96 -11.60 -1.94
CA GLU A 138 15.24 -11.95 -2.58
C GLU A 138 15.63 -10.95 -3.68
N LEU A 139 14.68 -10.53 -4.53
CA LEU A 139 14.94 -9.50 -5.53
C LEU A 139 15.31 -8.16 -4.90
N PHE A 140 14.59 -7.72 -3.85
CA PHE A 140 14.90 -6.46 -3.17
C PHE A 140 16.29 -6.48 -2.55
N LYS A 141 16.68 -7.59 -1.93
CA LYS A 141 18.00 -7.77 -1.34
C LYS A 141 19.10 -7.68 -2.41
N GLU A 142 18.93 -8.34 -3.54
CA GLU A 142 19.92 -8.32 -4.62
C GLU A 142 19.97 -6.98 -5.36
N ILE A 143 18.82 -6.37 -5.66
CA ILE A 143 18.76 -5.04 -6.31
C ILE A 143 19.33 -3.97 -5.37
N GLY A 144 19.17 -4.11 -4.05
CA GLY A 144 19.72 -3.19 -3.05
C GLY A 144 21.25 -3.09 -3.06
N ASN A 145 21.94 -4.07 -3.65
CA ASN A 145 23.40 -4.01 -3.86
C ASN A 145 23.81 -3.04 -4.99
N TYR A 146 22.85 -2.51 -5.76
CA TYR A 146 23.07 -1.61 -6.89
C TYR A 146 22.50 -0.22 -6.61
N ASP A 147 23.20 0.82 -7.09
CA ASP A 147 22.74 2.21 -6.99
C ASP A 147 21.67 2.52 -8.07
N VAL A 148 20.45 2.03 -7.83
CA VAL A 148 19.33 2.18 -8.76
C VAL A 148 18.46 3.40 -8.47
N VAL A 149 17.89 3.99 -9.53
CA VAL A 149 17.06 5.19 -9.43
C VAL A 149 15.79 4.94 -8.60
N ASN A 150 15.10 3.84 -8.90
CA ASN A 150 13.85 3.43 -8.26
C ASN A 150 13.78 1.90 -8.16
N LEU A 151 13.96 1.35 -6.95
CA LEU A 151 13.94 -0.10 -6.72
C LEU A 151 12.62 -0.77 -7.13
N LYS A 152 11.47 -0.14 -6.84
CA LYS A 152 10.17 -0.74 -7.13
C LYS A 152 9.96 -0.91 -8.63
N GLN A 153 10.38 0.09 -9.42
CA GLN A 153 10.30 0.03 -10.87
C GLN A 153 11.21 -1.06 -11.44
N VAL A 154 12.45 -1.14 -10.97
CA VAL A 154 13.41 -2.17 -11.41
C VAL A 154 12.88 -3.57 -11.11
N LEU A 155 12.32 -3.78 -9.92
CA LEU A 155 11.71 -5.06 -9.55
C LEU A 155 10.55 -5.44 -10.48
N SER A 156 9.65 -4.49 -10.78
CA SER A 156 8.54 -4.74 -11.71
C SER A 156 9.01 -5.08 -13.12
N LEU A 157 10.10 -4.46 -13.59
CA LEU A 157 10.66 -4.72 -14.91
C LEU A 157 11.34 -6.09 -14.98
N ILE A 158 12.09 -6.49 -13.95
CA ILE A 158 12.71 -7.82 -13.87
C ILE A 158 11.64 -8.91 -13.92
N LYS A 159 10.55 -8.76 -13.15
CA LYS A 159 9.41 -9.70 -13.19
C LYS A 159 8.68 -9.73 -14.53
N ALA A 160 8.75 -8.66 -15.32
CA ALA A 160 8.14 -8.62 -16.64
C ALA A 160 9.02 -9.27 -17.72
N GLU A 161 10.34 -9.19 -17.58
CA GLU A 161 11.29 -9.74 -18.54
C GLU A 161 11.54 -11.24 -18.34
N TYR A 162 11.62 -11.68 -17.08
CA TYR A 162 11.93 -13.07 -16.75
C TYR A 162 10.72 -13.82 -16.23
N LYS A 163 10.62 -15.10 -16.63
CA LYS A 163 9.67 -16.04 -16.02
C LYS A 163 10.35 -16.73 -14.85
N GLU A 164 9.76 -16.60 -13.67
CA GLU A 164 10.20 -17.26 -12.44
C GLU A 164 9.81 -18.75 -12.41
N GLU A 165 10.72 -19.56 -11.87
CA GLU A 165 10.50 -20.97 -11.53
C GLU A 165 10.98 -21.19 -10.10
N PHE A 166 10.09 -21.81 -9.29
CA PHE A 166 10.39 -22.19 -7.92
C PHE A 166 10.74 -23.68 -7.90
N GLU A 167 11.90 -24.01 -7.35
CA GLU A 167 12.33 -25.38 -7.13
C GLU A 167 12.38 -25.63 -5.62
N GLU A 168 11.45 -26.45 -5.14
CA GLU A 168 11.38 -26.86 -3.73
C GLU A 168 12.39 -27.98 -3.49
N ALA A 169 13.46 -27.68 -2.75
CA ALA A 169 14.37 -28.66 -2.18
C ALA A 169 13.94 -29.01 -0.74
N GLU A 170 14.43 -30.13 -0.19
CA GLU A 170 13.98 -30.71 1.09
C GLU A 170 13.88 -29.70 2.26
N ASP A 171 14.76 -28.70 2.31
CA ASP A 171 14.76 -27.66 3.36
C ASP A 171 14.79 -26.21 2.83
N ALA A 172 14.70 -25.99 1.51
CA ALA A 172 14.85 -24.66 0.92
C ALA A 172 14.06 -24.47 -0.38
N VAL A 173 13.49 -23.27 -0.54
CA VAL A 173 12.87 -22.84 -1.81
C VAL A 173 13.93 -22.08 -2.60
N ASN A 174 14.34 -22.63 -3.74
CA ASN A 174 15.25 -21.96 -4.66
C ASN A 174 14.46 -21.26 -5.77
N ILE A 175 14.88 -20.03 -6.11
CA ILE A 175 14.27 -19.24 -7.18
C ILE A 175 15.21 -19.23 -8.38
N PHE A 176 14.69 -19.62 -9.53
CA PHE A 176 15.37 -19.50 -10.82
C PHE A 176 14.56 -18.66 -11.79
N PHE A 177 15.25 -17.91 -12.63
CA PHE A 177 14.68 -17.18 -13.73
C PHE A 177 15.06 -17.83 -15.06
N LYS A 178 14.08 -18.01 -15.95
CA LYS A 178 14.35 -18.48 -17.30
C LYS A 178 14.63 -17.32 -18.25
N LYS A 179 15.80 -17.36 -18.91
CA LYS A 179 16.15 -16.49 -20.06
C LYS A 179 16.45 -17.38 -21.26
N GLY A 180 15.45 -17.62 -22.12
CA GLY A 180 15.57 -18.58 -23.22
C GLY A 180 15.75 -20.01 -22.69
N SER A 181 16.90 -20.63 -22.95
CA SER A 181 17.25 -21.99 -22.49
C SER A 181 18.04 -22.05 -21.18
N ALA A 182 18.50 -20.91 -20.65
CA ALA A 182 19.29 -20.86 -19.42
C ALA A 182 18.40 -20.64 -18.19
N LYS A 183 18.69 -21.38 -17.11
CA LYS A 183 18.21 -21.09 -15.76
C LYS A 183 19.25 -20.20 -15.07
N LEU A 184 18.83 -19.02 -14.64
CA LEU A 184 19.65 -18.04 -13.94
C LEU A 184 19.20 -17.98 -12.47
N THR A 185 20.14 -17.85 -11.56
CA THR A 185 19.82 -17.51 -10.16
C THR A 185 19.30 -16.07 -10.06
N VAL A 186 18.67 -15.69 -8.94
CA VAL A 186 18.20 -14.32 -8.70
C VAL A 186 19.31 -13.29 -8.90
N GLN A 187 20.50 -13.57 -8.37
CA GLN A 187 21.67 -12.70 -8.48
C GLN A 187 22.12 -12.53 -9.94
N GLU A 188 22.19 -13.62 -10.70
CA GLU A 188 22.57 -13.59 -12.11
C GLU A 188 21.53 -12.89 -12.98
N ALA A 189 20.24 -13.08 -12.68
CA ALA A 189 19.15 -12.41 -13.38
C ALA A 189 19.19 -10.89 -13.16
N VAL A 190 19.34 -10.44 -11.91
CA VAL A 190 19.48 -9.01 -11.57
C VAL A 190 20.72 -8.41 -12.24
N LYS A 191 21.86 -9.10 -12.15
CA LYS A 191 23.11 -8.65 -12.78
C LYS A 191 22.98 -8.58 -14.30
N SER A 192 22.41 -9.60 -14.94
CA SER A 192 22.20 -9.63 -16.40
C SER A 192 21.25 -8.52 -16.85
N PHE A 193 20.16 -8.31 -16.11
CA PHE A 193 19.18 -7.25 -16.39
C PHE A 193 19.80 -5.86 -16.30
N LEU A 194 20.48 -5.55 -15.19
CA LEU A 194 21.08 -4.25 -14.95
C LEU A 194 22.31 -3.99 -15.84
N SER A 195 22.97 -5.03 -16.34
CA SER A 195 24.09 -4.91 -17.29
C SER A 195 23.63 -4.66 -18.73
N ASP A 196 22.35 -4.82 -19.03
CA ASP A 196 21.82 -4.55 -20.37
C ASP A 196 21.90 -3.04 -20.67
N PRO A 197 22.50 -2.62 -21.81
CA PRO A 197 22.53 -1.22 -22.21
C PRO A 197 21.16 -0.54 -22.24
N SER A 198 20.10 -1.30 -22.54
CA SER A 198 18.71 -0.84 -22.59
C SER A 198 18.19 -0.38 -21.22
N ASN A 199 18.76 -0.95 -20.14
CA ASN A 199 18.37 -0.70 -18.75
C ASN A 199 19.35 0.25 -18.02
N SER A 200 20.35 0.80 -18.72
CA SER A 200 21.38 1.66 -18.13
C SER A 200 20.82 2.90 -17.42
N ASN A 201 19.69 3.44 -17.89
CA ASN A 201 18.97 4.54 -17.27
C ASN A 201 18.41 4.24 -15.87
N LEU A 202 18.32 2.97 -15.48
CA LEU A 202 17.82 2.53 -14.18
C LEU A 202 18.89 2.62 -13.08
N ILE A 203 20.17 2.76 -13.46
CA ILE A 203 21.30 2.88 -12.54
C ILE A 203 21.74 4.35 -12.45
N ARG A 204 21.76 4.91 -11.24
CA ARG A 204 22.19 6.30 -10.98
C ARG A 204 23.65 6.52 -11.32
N SER A 205 24.49 5.51 -11.08
CA SER A 205 25.91 5.50 -11.41
C SER A 205 26.23 5.01 -12.82
N SER A 206 25.26 4.98 -13.76
CA SER A 206 25.49 4.55 -15.16
C SER A 206 26.41 5.48 -15.97
N LEU A 207 27.04 6.45 -15.30
CA LEU A 207 28.26 7.10 -15.76
C LEU A 207 29.32 6.02 -15.99
N LYS A 208 29.38 5.50 -17.24
CA LYS A 208 30.62 4.94 -17.77
C LYS A 208 31.72 5.91 -17.36
N PRO A 209 32.80 5.49 -16.69
CA PRO A 209 33.95 6.35 -16.49
C PRO A 209 34.45 6.75 -17.89
N GLY A 210 34.04 7.93 -18.37
CA GLY A 210 34.21 8.37 -19.75
C GLY A 210 33.01 9.11 -20.38
N ALA A 211 31.80 9.03 -19.82
CA ALA A 211 30.61 9.68 -20.40
C ALA A 211 29.98 10.68 -19.41
N GLY A 212 30.49 11.92 -19.38
CA GLY A 212 29.70 13.05 -18.89
C GLY A 212 30.06 13.62 -17.52
N THR A 213 31.29 14.10 -17.39
CA THR A 213 31.56 15.45 -16.84
C THR A 213 32.90 15.87 -17.39
N LYS A 214 32.91 16.35 -18.64
CA LYS A 214 33.96 17.27 -19.06
C LYS A 214 33.81 18.49 -18.16
N VAL A 215 34.61 18.54 -17.10
CA VAL A 215 34.88 19.79 -16.39
C VAL A 215 35.28 20.78 -17.48
N ALA A 216 34.43 21.77 -17.71
CA ALA A 216 34.73 22.88 -18.60
C ALA A 216 35.99 23.56 -18.04
N GLY A 217 37.15 23.22 -18.60
CA GLY A 217 38.45 23.72 -18.15
C GLY A 217 39.62 22.75 -18.32
N ALA A 218 39.38 21.43 -18.33
CA ALA A 218 40.45 20.45 -18.55
C ALA A 218 40.27 19.76 -19.89
N GLN A 219 40.66 20.43 -20.99
CA GLN A 219 41.24 19.63 -22.06
C GLN A 219 42.39 18.87 -21.43
N GLN A 220 42.41 17.53 -21.53
CA GLN A 220 43.68 16.82 -21.50
C GLN A 220 44.50 17.41 -22.66
N LYS A 221 45.26 18.47 -22.39
CA LYS A 221 46.33 18.88 -23.28
C LYS A 221 47.16 17.61 -23.43
N ASN A 222 47.34 17.15 -24.66
CA ASN A 222 48.29 16.11 -24.98
C ASN A 222 49.69 16.71 -24.77
N LEU A 223 50.08 16.83 -23.49
CA LEU A 223 51.37 17.38 -23.09
C LEU A 223 52.44 16.40 -23.55
N ARG A 224 53.47 16.92 -24.21
CA ARG A 224 54.60 16.10 -24.64
C ARG A 224 55.25 15.47 -23.40
N THR A 225 55.68 14.21 -23.50
CA THR A 225 56.35 13.49 -22.39
C THR A 225 57.85 13.37 -22.59
N THR A 226 58.40 13.89 -23.68
CA THR A 226 59.83 13.87 -23.99
C THR A 226 60.29 15.27 -24.39
N PHE A 227 61.34 15.81 -23.79
CA PHE A 227 61.88 17.13 -24.10
C PHE A 227 63.40 17.09 -24.24
N LYS A 228 63.96 17.94 -25.11
CA LYS A 228 65.42 18.11 -25.16
C LYS A 228 65.88 19.01 -24.01
N ARG A 229 67.04 18.72 -23.42
CA ARG A 229 67.62 19.57 -22.36
C ARG A 229 67.83 21.01 -22.82
N SER A 230 68.24 21.21 -24.07
CA SER A 230 68.44 22.54 -24.65
C SER A 230 67.15 23.36 -24.75
N GLU A 231 65.99 22.71 -24.91
CA GLU A 231 64.69 23.38 -25.02
C GLU A 231 64.15 23.81 -23.64
N VAL A 232 64.45 23.05 -22.58
CA VAL A 232 64.01 23.32 -21.20
C VAL A 232 65.01 24.22 -20.44
N ALA A 233 66.24 24.38 -20.95
CA ALA A 233 67.27 25.20 -20.33
C ALA A 233 66.88 26.69 -20.23
N ASP A 234 66.07 27.19 -21.16
CA ASP A 234 65.51 28.54 -21.09
C ASP A 234 64.15 28.50 -20.38
N VAL A 235 64.09 29.09 -19.19
CA VAL A 235 62.92 29.11 -18.29
C VAL A 235 61.71 29.82 -18.94
N ASN A 236 61.94 30.70 -19.91
CA ASN A 236 60.88 31.44 -20.59
C ASN A 236 60.37 30.73 -21.86
N SER A 237 61.02 29.66 -22.29
CA SER A 237 60.62 28.92 -23.48
C SER A 237 59.27 28.24 -23.29
N ASP A 238 58.52 28.09 -24.38
CA ASP A 238 57.24 27.40 -24.34
C ASP A 238 57.41 25.91 -23.98
N ALA A 239 58.56 25.32 -24.32
CA ALA A 239 58.92 23.95 -23.93
C ALA A 239 59.17 23.81 -22.42
N ALA A 240 59.77 24.80 -21.76
CA ALA A 240 59.96 24.80 -20.31
C ALA A 240 58.63 24.96 -19.56
N LYS A 241 57.71 25.79 -20.08
CA LYS A 241 56.35 25.92 -19.53
C LYS A 241 55.57 24.62 -19.67
N GLU A 242 55.65 23.97 -20.83
CA GLU A 242 54.97 22.70 -21.09
C GLU A 242 55.54 21.55 -20.26
N TYR A 243 56.87 21.48 -20.07
CA TYR A 243 57.52 20.53 -19.17
C TYR A 243 57.03 20.68 -17.72
N ASN A 244 56.91 21.92 -17.24
CA ASN A 244 56.41 22.22 -15.90
C ASN A 244 54.91 21.91 -15.76
N GLU A 245 54.10 22.15 -16.80
CA GLU A 245 52.70 21.73 -16.85
C GLU A 245 52.57 20.19 -16.81
N ALA A 246 53.43 19.46 -17.54
CA ALA A 246 53.45 18.00 -17.54
C ALA A 246 53.81 17.43 -16.15
N MET A 247 54.81 18.00 -15.48
CA MET A 247 55.19 17.64 -14.11
C MET A 247 54.05 17.92 -13.11
N LYS A 248 53.38 19.07 -13.21
CA LYS A 248 52.21 19.41 -12.37
C LYS A 248 51.02 18.48 -12.60
N ALA A 249 50.84 17.99 -13.83
CA ALA A 249 49.82 17.03 -14.20
C ALA A 249 50.14 15.58 -13.77
N GLY A 250 51.28 15.34 -13.10
CA GLY A 250 51.69 14.01 -12.65
C GLY A 250 52.21 13.10 -13.75
N LEU A 251 52.41 13.63 -14.96
CA LEU A 251 53.16 12.95 -16.02
C LEU A 251 54.65 13.01 -15.64
N LYS A 252 55.42 11.96 -15.91
CA LYS A 252 56.86 11.90 -15.64
C LYS A 252 57.63 12.19 -16.95
N PRO A 253 57.79 13.46 -17.37
CA PRO A 253 58.47 13.78 -18.62
C PRO A 253 59.96 13.43 -18.56
N THR A 254 60.48 12.89 -19.67
CA THR A 254 61.88 12.51 -19.83
C THR A 254 62.66 13.61 -20.55
N LEU A 255 63.92 13.80 -20.13
CA LEU A 255 64.85 14.71 -20.77
C LEU A 255 65.81 13.90 -21.64
N THR A 256 65.85 14.21 -22.93
CA THR A 256 66.85 13.72 -23.88
C THR A 256 67.90 14.80 -24.12
N ASP A 257 69.09 14.39 -24.52
CA ASP A 257 70.17 15.33 -24.89
C ASP A 257 69.84 16.12 -26.16
#